data_AF-A0A1Y3YZB7-F1
#
_entry.id   AF-A0A1Y3YZB7-F1
#
_cell.length_a   1.000
_cell.length_b   1.000
_cell.length_c   1.000
_cell.angle_alpha   90.00
_cell.angle_beta   90.00
_cell.angle_gamma   90.00
#
_symmetry.space_group_name_H-M   'P 1'
#
loop_
_entity.id
_entity.type
_entity.pdbx_description
1 polymer ?
#
loop_
_entity_poly.entity_id
_entity_poly.type
_entity_poly.pdbx_seq_one_letter_code
_entity_poly.pdbx_strand_id
1 'polypeptide(L)'
;MEKSNIYIGEIIRNVMADNQVTKAELARRLGVRPQSVDYMLTRKSIDTDTLYNVSRALNYDFAMLYSLREGQTNCDVKESVYNVATAKILVELELKPEDLARLNLKKRISDVLK
;
A
#
# COMPACT_ATOMS: atom_id res chain seq x y z
N MET A 1 13.61 -2.60 -28.60
CA MET A 1 12.59 -2.61 -27.53
C MET A 1 11.67 -1.43 -27.78
N GLU A 2 10.40 -1.68 -28.08
CA GLU A 2 9.41 -0.59 -28.08
C GLU A 2 9.35 -0.03 -26.66
N LYS A 3 9.69 1.25 -26.52
CA LYS A 3 9.58 1.95 -25.24
C LYS A 3 8.09 2.04 -24.95
N SER A 4 7.62 1.44 -23.86
CA SER A 4 6.25 1.66 -23.36
C SER A 4 6.02 3.16 -23.32
N ASN A 5 5.06 3.65 -24.10
CA ASN A 5 4.83 5.09 -24.26
C ASN A 5 4.01 5.61 -23.07
N ILE A 6 4.59 5.48 -21.88
CA ILE A 6 3.97 5.86 -20.61
C ILE A 6 3.98 7.38 -20.52
N TYR A 7 2.79 7.94 -20.28
CA TYR A 7 2.60 9.36 -20.08
C TYR A 7 2.19 9.60 -18.63
N ILE A 8 3.17 9.85 -17.76
CA ILE A 8 2.95 9.80 -16.30
C ILE A 8 1.90 10.80 -15.83
N GLY A 9 1.86 12.00 -16.41
CA GLY A 9 0.89 13.03 -16.03
C GLY A 9 -0.56 12.65 -16.32
N GLU A 10 -0.80 11.81 -17.34
CA GLU A 10 -2.12 11.28 -17.65
C GLU A 10 -2.52 10.19 -16.67
N ILE A 11 -1.59 9.29 -16.33
CA ILE A 11 -1.86 8.22 -15.35
C ILE A 11 -2.12 8.80 -13.96
N ILE A 12 -1.35 9.80 -13.54
CA ILE A 12 -1.61 10.53 -12.28
C ILE A 12 -3.03 11.14 -12.31
N ARG A 13 -3.46 11.71 -13.44
CA ARG A 13 -4.80 12.29 -13.58
C ARG A 13 -5.90 11.23 -13.43
N ASN A 14 -5.70 10.04 -13.98
CA ASN A 14 -6.64 8.94 -13.85
C ASN A 14 -6.73 8.45 -12.39
N VAL A 15 -5.60 8.24 -11.74
CA VAL A 15 -5.55 7.86 -10.31
C VAL A 15 -6.19 8.94 -9.42
N MET A 16 -5.99 10.22 -9.74
CA MET A 16 -6.69 11.31 -9.05
C MET A 16 -8.21 11.21 -9.22
N ALA A 17 -8.69 10.91 -10.42
CA ALA A 17 -10.12 10.76 -10.68
C ALA A 17 -10.71 9.56 -9.92
N ASP A 18 -10.03 8.41 -9.94
CA ASP A 18 -10.44 7.19 -9.24
C ASP A 18 -10.49 7.42 -7.72
N ASN A 19 -9.51 8.15 -7.18
CA ASN A 19 -9.44 8.47 -5.75
C ASN A 19 -10.23 9.73 -5.36
N GLN A 20 -10.97 10.35 -6.30
CA GLN A 20 -11.73 11.59 -6.11
C GLN A 20 -10.89 12.76 -5.54
N VAL A 21 -9.60 12.82 -5.89
CA VAL A 21 -8.67 13.86 -5.46
C VAL A 21 -8.64 15.00 -6.47
N THR A 22 -8.96 16.21 -6.02
CA THR A 22 -8.88 17.41 -6.86
C THR A 22 -7.44 17.90 -7.01
N LYS A 23 -7.17 18.71 -8.04
CA LYS A 23 -5.85 19.35 -8.22
C LYS A 23 -5.43 20.21 -7.02
N ALA A 24 -6.39 20.92 -6.43
CA ALA A 24 -6.15 21.75 -5.25
C ALA A 24 -5.78 20.91 -4.03
N GLU A 25 -6.47 19.78 -3.83
CA GLU A 25 -6.15 18.84 -2.76
C GLU A 25 -4.77 18.20 -2.95
N LEU A 26 -4.44 17.78 -4.17
CA LEU A 26 -3.10 17.26 -4.46
C LEU A 26 -2.01 18.30 -4.20
N ALA A 27 -2.23 19.55 -4.64
CA ALA A 27 -1.29 20.64 -4.38
C ALA A 27 -1.07 20.86 -2.87
N ARG A 28 -2.15 20.81 -2.07
CA ARG A 28 -2.10 20.90 -0.61
C ARG A 28 -1.32 19.75 0.02
N ARG A 29 -1.54 18.50 -0.42
CA ARG A 29 -0.81 17.32 0.07
C ARG A 29 0.68 17.37 -0.23
N LEU A 30 1.04 17.92 -1.39
CA LEU A 30 2.43 18.06 -1.83
C LEU A 30 3.12 19.32 -1.28
N GLY A 31 2.38 20.26 -0.68
CA GLY A 31 2.94 21.54 -0.23
C GLY A 31 3.40 22.44 -1.37
N VAL A 32 2.78 22.34 -2.55
CA VAL A 32 3.13 23.10 -3.76
C VAL A 32 2.00 24.01 -4.22
N ARG A 33 2.30 24.89 -5.17
CA ARG A 33 1.28 25.75 -5.78
C ARG A 33 0.41 24.94 -6.75
N PRO A 34 -0.89 25.25 -6.92
CA PRO A 34 -1.76 24.55 -7.87
C PRO A 34 -1.21 24.51 -9.31
N GLN A 35 -0.53 25.58 -9.76
CA GLN A 35 0.09 25.64 -11.09
C GLN A 35 1.17 24.56 -11.29
N SER A 36 1.87 24.18 -10.22
CA SER A 36 2.86 23.09 -10.27
C SER A 36 2.18 21.75 -10.57
N VAL A 37 0.99 21.52 -10.01
CA VAL A 37 0.19 20.33 -10.31
C VAL A 37 -0.35 20.38 -11.75
N ASP A 38 -0.88 21.52 -12.19
CA ASP A 38 -1.32 21.67 -13.58
C ASP A 38 -0.21 21.34 -14.58
N TYR A 39 0.99 21.89 -14.35
CA TYR A 39 2.15 21.61 -15.15
C TYR A 39 2.53 20.13 -15.12
N MET A 40 2.63 19.51 -13.93
CA MET A 40 2.96 18.10 -13.74
C MET A 40 2.03 17.16 -14.52
N LEU A 41 0.73 17.43 -14.53
CA LEU A 41 -0.28 16.63 -15.22
C LEU A 41 -0.21 16.70 -16.76
N THR A 42 0.65 17.56 -17.31
CA THR A 42 0.92 17.63 -18.77
C THR A 42 2.20 16.90 -19.17
N ARG A 43 2.97 16.40 -18.21
CA ARG A 43 4.31 15.86 -18.46
C ARG A 43 4.27 14.39 -18.87
N LYS A 44 5.12 14.04 -19.83
CA LYS A 44 5.41 12.65 -20.19
C LYS A 44 6.17 11.91 -19.08
N SER A 45 7.09 12.60 -18.43
CA SER A 45 7.96 12.10 -17.37
C SER A 45 8.15 13.14 -16.28
N ILE A 46 8.47 12.67 -15.07
CA ILE A 46 8.83 13.48 -13.89
C ILE A 46 10.04 12.85 -13.20
N ASP A 47 10.71 13.61 -12.33
CA ASP A 47 11.80 13.07 -11.50
C ASP A 47 11.27 12.08 -10.45
N THR A 48 12.16 11.21 -9.97
CA THR A 48 11.82 10.12 -9.05
C THR A 48 11.36 10.61 -7.68
N ASP A 49 11.89 11.73 -7.19
CA ASP A 49 11.50 12.29 -5.89
C ASP A 49 10.07 12.85 -5.96
N THR A 50 9.74 13.56 -7.04
CA THR A 50 8.37 14.00 -7.31
C THR A 50 7.44 12.80 -7.48
N LEU A 51 7.85 11.79 -8.25
CA LEU A 51 7.07 10.55 -8.42
C LEU A 51 6.77 9.89 -7.06
N TYR A 52 7.75 9.81 -6.17
CA TYR A 52 7.61 9.26 -4.82
C TYR A 52 6.61 10.07 -3.98
N ASN A 53 6.75 11.40 -3.96
CA ASN A 53 5.87 12.27 -3.18
C ASN A 53 4.42 12.22 -3.69
N VAL A 54 4.23 12.16 -5.01
CA VAL A 54 2.90 11.99 -5.62
C VAL A 54 2.33 10.62 -5.30
N SER A 55 3.16 9.57 -5.34
CA SER A 55 2.76 8.20 -4.97
C SER A 55 2.21 8.16 -3.55
N ARG A 56 2.92 8.77 -2.59
CA ARG A 56 2.47 8.90 -1.21
C ARG A 56 1.21 9.74 -1.07
N ALA A 57 1.13 10.89 -1.76
CA ALA A 57 -0.01 11.79 -1.68
C ALA A 57 -1.30 11.17 -2.23
N LEU A 58 -1.20 10.26 -3.22
CA LEU A 58 -2.32 9.57 -3.84
C LEU A 58 -2.52 8.14 -3.33
N ASN A 59 -1.65 7.65 -2.44
CA ASN A 59 -1.65 6.26 -1.97
C ASN A 59 -1.65 5.25 -3.14
N TYR A 60 -0.77 5.47 -4.13
CA TYR A 60 -0.63 4.64 -5.32
C TYR A 60 0.84 4.53 -5.71
N ASP A 61 1.35 3.33 -5.93
CA ASP A 61 2.75 3.13 -6.33
C ASP A 61 2.94 3.33 -7.85
N PHE A 62 3.30 4.54 -8.26
CA PHE A 62 3.57 4.84 -9.66
C PHE A 62 4.90 4.26 -10.17
N ALA A 63 5.80 3.80 -9.30
CA ALA A 63 7.04 3.18 -9.73
C ALA A 63 6.78 1.83 -10.40
N MET A 64 5.70 1.14 -10.02
CA MET A 64 5.25 -0.12 -10.64
C MET A 64 5.06 -0.01 -12.16
N LEU A 65 4.72 1.17 -12.68
CA LEU A 65 4.54 1.41 -14.11
C LEU A 65 5.84 1.21 -14.92
N TYR A 66 6.99 1.36 -14.25
CA TYR A 66 8.31 1.27 -14.87
C TYR A 66 9.09 0.02 -14.42
N SER A 67 8.47 -0.85 -13.62
CA SER A 67 9.08 -2.08 -13.14
C SER A 67 9.36 -3.03 -14.30
N LEU A 68 10.57 -3.61 -14.30
CA LEU A 68 10.98 -4.58 -15.33
C LEU A 68 10.41 -5.98 -15.07
N ARG A 69 9.90 -6.22 -13.87
CA ARG A 69 9.34 -7.50 -13.41
C ARG A 69 8.09 -7.23 -12.57
N GLU A 70 7.12 -8.13 -12.66
CA GLU A 70 5.96 -8.13 -11.76
C GLU A 70 6.42 -8.36 -10.30
N GLY A 71 5.87 -7.59 -9.36
CA GLY A 71 6.13 -7.76 -7.93
C GLY A 71 7.46 -7.18 -7.39
N GLN A 72 8.09 -6.20 -8.07
CA GLN A 72 9.23 -5.48 -7.48
C GLN A 72 8.81 -4.79 -6.17
N THR A 73 9.68 -4.92 -5.15
CA THR A 73 9.40 -4.56 -3.77
C THR A 73 9.60 -3.08 -3.50
N ASN A 74 8.68 -2.49 -2.72
CA ASN A 74 8.76 -1.13 -2.22
C ASN A 74 9.72 -1.10 -1.00
N CYS A 75 10.94 -0.56 -1.16
CA CYS A 75 12.00 -0.59 -0.13
C CYS A 75 11.69 0.24 1.13
N ASP A 76 10.67 1.09 1.08
CA ASP A 76 10.19 1.97 2.14
C ASP A 76 8.99 1.38 2.92
N VAL A 77 8.38 0.31 2.41
CA VAL A 77 7.48 -0.53 3.18
C VAL A 77 8.35 -1.40 4.09
N LYS A 78 8.61 -0.92 5.30
CA LYS A 78 8.96 -1.80 6.42
C LYS A 78 7.73 -2.62 6.79
N GLU A 79 7.27 -3.48 5.89
CA GLU A 79 6.45 -4.59 6.30
C GLU A 79 7.28 -5.33 7.34
N SER A 80 6.76 -5.46 8.55
CA SER A 80 7.22 -6.52 9.44
C SER A 80 6.84 -7.82 8.73
N VAL A 81 7.71 -8.27 7.84
CA VAL A 81 7.58 -9.54 7.16
C VAL A 81 7.74 -10.61 8.24
N TYR A 82 6.66 -10.90 8.95
CA TYR A 82 6.54 -12.17 9.66
C TYR A 82 6.25 -13.24 8.62
N ASN A 83 7.23 -13.51 7.74
CA ASN A 83 7.27 -14.74 6.94
C ASN A 83 7.62 -15.88 7.87
N VAL A 84 6.67 -16.28 8.72
CA VAL A 84 6.80 -17.50 9.50
C VAL A 84 5.99 -18.56 8.78
N ALA A 85 6.67 -19.41 7.99
CA ALA A 85 6.04 -20.51 7.26
C ALA A 85 5.24 -21.44 8.21
N THR A 86 5.67 -21.56 9.47
CA THR A 86 4.90 -22.14 10.59
C THR A 86 5.43 -21.60 11.92
N ALA A 87 4.54 -21.07 12.77
CA ALA A 87 4.88 -20.62 14.11
C ALA A 87 4.40 -21.66 15.15
N LYS A 88 5.30 -22.11 16.03
CA LYS A 88 4.94 -22.95 17.17
C LYS A 88 4.68 -22.06 18.38
N ILE A 89 3.44 -22.05 18.87
CA ILE A 89 3.04 -21.30 20.05
C ILE A 89 2.75 -22.30 21.17
N LEU A 90 3.41 -22.13 22.33
CA LEU A 90 3.12 -22.86 23.56
C LEU A 90 2.50 -21.88 24.56
N VAL A 91 1.30 -22.19 25.05
CA VAL A 91 0.61 -21.41 26.07
C VAL A 91 0.20 -22.35 27.20
N GLU A 92 0.70 -22.09 28.40
CA GLU A 92 0.30 -22.79 29.62
C GLU A 92 -0.51 -21.82 30.50
N LEU A 93 -1.70 -22.25 30.89
CA LEU A 93 -2.65 -21.47 31.67
C LEU A 93 -3.22 -22.37 32.75
N GLU A 94 -3.10 -21.96 34.01
CA GLU A 94 -3.84 -22.56 35.11
C GLU A 94 -5.19 -21.85 35.27
N LEU A 95 -6.27 -22.62 35.15
CA LEU A 95 -7.63 -22.10 35.18
C LEU A 95 -8.43 -22.82 36.26
N LYS A 96 -9.33 -22.07 36.89
CA LYS A 96 -10.33 -22.66 37.77
C LYS A 96 -11.38 -23.42 36.94
N PRO A 97 -12.04 -24.45 37.49
CA PRO A 97 -13.02 -25.25 36.75
C PRO A 97 -14.14 -24.42 36.10
N GLU A 98 -14.55 -23.33 36.74
CA GLU A 98 -15.61 -22.44 36.26
C GLU A 98 -15.19 -21.65 35.01
N ASP A 99 -13.92 -21.22 34.96
CA ASP A 99 -13.36 -20.47 33.84
C ASP A 99 -13.08 -21.40 32.65
N LEU A 100 -12.66 -22.63 32.91
CA LEU A 100 -12.45 -23.66 31.88
C LEU A 100 -13.76 -23.99 31.14
N ALA A 101 -14.86 -24.11 31.88
CA ALA A 101 -16.18 -24.37 31.30
C ALA A 101 -16.67 -23.21 30.43
N ARG A 102 -16.38 -21.97 30.81
CA ARG A 102 -16.75 -20.75 30.05
C ARG A 102 -15.98 -20.61 28.75
N LEU A 103 -14.72 -21.04 28.72
CA LEU A 103 -13.85 -20.86 27.56
C LEU A 103 -14.17 -21.79 26.38
N ASN A 104 -14.87 -22.91 26.62
CA ASN A 104 -15.29 -23.88 25.60
C ASN A 104 -14.18 -24.22 24.59
N LEU A 105 -12.95 -24.40 25.11
CA LEU A 105 -11.72 -24.48 24.32
C LEU A 105 -11.77 -25.58 23.27
N LYS A 106 -12.36 -26.73 23.60
CA LYS A 106 -12.48 -27.89 22.70
C LYS A 106 -13.22 -27.53 21.41
N LYS A 107 -14.34 -26.81 21.50
CA LYS A 107 -15.12 -26.39 20.34
C LYS A 107 -14.36 -25.34 19.52
N ARG A 108 -13.83 -24.32 20.21
CA ARG A 108 -13.10 -23.22 19.55
C ARG A 108 -11.84 -23.68 18.83
N ILE A 109 -11.05 -24.56 19.43
CA ILE A 109 -9.84 -25.12 18.79
C ILE A 109 -10.23 -25.98 17.58
N SER A 110 -11.29 -26.80 17.70
CA SER A 110 -11.77 -27.60 16.56
C SER A 110 -12.30 -26.76 15.40
N ASP A 111 -12.90 -25.60 15.68
CA ASP A 111 -13.41 -24.68 14.65
C ASP A 111 -12.26 -23.94 13.94
N VAL A 112 -11.15 -23.67 14.65
CA VAL A 112 -9.96 -22.98 14.11
C VAL A 112 -9.05 -23.92 13.32
N LEU A 113 -9.08 -25.23 13.59
CA LEU A 113 -8.25 -26.24 12.92
C LEU A 113 -8.91 -26.89 11.68
N LYS A 114 -10.10 -26.43 11.25
CA LYS A 114 -10.75 -26.83 9.99
C LYS A 114 -10.41 -25.84 8.88
#